data_AF-A0A940V3R5-F1
#
_entry.id   AF-A0A940V3R5-F1
#
_cell.length_a   1.000
_cell.length_b   1.000
_cell.length_c   1.000
_cell.angle_alpha   90.00
_cell.angle_beta   90.00
_cell.angle_gamma   90.00
#
_symmetry.space_group_name_H-M   'P 1'
#
loop_
_entity.id
_entity.type
_entity.pdbx_description
1 polymer ?
#
loop_
_entity_poly.entity_id
_entity_poly.type
_entity_poly.pdbx_seq_one_letter_code
_entity_poly.pdbx_strand_id
1 'polypeptide(L)'
;MFMPMKVNSSDSSDQDLYIQNVYAGIYSFYHDNNAGLELLRAALINTTRLNRSLQDMLHNMDQFFGALLEKDNYEDLLLEHLNGYVETIVNRKYRLLKTSDNFYIYKSDIKKLLRTISEDEDRLKLLKHKLMAEGKKEEDIEEEFAKTIDEIERGIINMEKRIAHIDTEHSKYIKATVSRLEYLLSSDDSMQGNVIALLNLMSGNRGNQLYPQVAASILVNDHTVITNDSFYKKRGKRKQFEDSVEVEIETEQELTKEDILRINQNKHRFNNSQIEAFILDRMIDGSYLTKEHMIQNDEEFELLVLAYDYSLRRTSPFHVVPGDREMITSGRYTYPDIIFERNSSKAEST
;
A
#
# COMPACT_ATOMS: atom_id res chain seq x y z
N MET A 1 29.83 7.81 -22.76
CA MET A 1 30.09 6.36 -22.87
C MET A 1 29.31 5.70 -21.74
N PHE A 2 28.02 5.44 -21.99
CA PHE A 2 27.12 4.89 -20.98
C PHE A 2 27.40 3.40 -20.82
N MET A 3 27.83 3.00 -19.64
CA MET A 3 27.92 1.61 -19.26
C MET A 3 26.52 1.17 -18.84
N PRO A 4 25.84 0.27 -19.58
CA PRO A 4 24.61 -0.29 -19.09
C PRO A 4 24.96 -1.11 -17.86
N MET A 5 24.45 -0.72 -16.69
CA MET A 5 24.35 -1.66 -15.58
C MET A 5 23.54 -2.84 -16.12
N LYS A 6 24.22 -3.97 -16.33
CA LYS A 6 23.56 -5.24 -16.59
C LYS A 6 22.61 -5.49 -15.43
N VAL A 7 21.32 -5.28 -15.68
CA VAL A 7 20.26 -5.92 -14.91
C VAL A 7 20.58 -7.40 -14.96
N ASN A 8 20.99 -7.96 -13.82
CA ASN A 8 21.23 -9.38 -13.72
C ASN A 8 19.96 -10.09 -14.20
N SER A 9 20.15 -10.90 -15.23
CA SER A 9 19.15 -11.78 -15.80
C SER A 9 18.61 -12.73 -14.72
N SER A 10 17.44 -12.42 -14.17
CA SER A 10 16.60 -13.38 -13.43
C SER A 10 15.09 -13.10 -13.54
N ASP A 11 14.64 -12.46 -14.63
CA ASP A 11 13.21 -12.12 -14.82
C ASP A 11 12.31 -13.31 -15.20
N SER A 12 12.86 -14.53 -15.31
CA SER A 12 12.07 -15.74 -15.60
C SER A 12 11.63 -16.52 -14.34
N SER A 13 12.15 -16.22 -13.14
CA SER A 13 11.84 -16.99 -11.92
C SER A 13 10.91 -16.29 -10.93
N ASP A 14 10.75 -14.97 -11.05
CA ASP A 14 10.02 -14.17 -10.05
C ASP A 14 8.52 -13.99 -10.37
N GLN A 15 8.07 -14.40 -11.56
CA GLN A 15 6.65 -14.32 -11.91
C GLN A 15 5.78 -15.32 -11.12
N ASP A 16 6.35 -16.40 -10.58
CA ASP A 16 5.59 -17.46 -9.89
C ASP A 16 5.66 -17.43 -8.34
N LEU A 17 6.24 -16.37 -7.76
CA LEU A 17 6.35 -16.23 -6.31
C LEU A 17 5.04 -15.68 -5.71
N TYR A 18 4.07 -16.56 -5.50
CA TYR A 18 2.79 -16.23 -4.88
C TYR A 18 2.67 -16.80 -3.46
N ILE A 19 2.14 -16.02 -2.51
CA ILE A 19 1.85 -16.53 -1.15
C ILE A 19 0.73 -17.58 -1.20
N GLN A 20 -0.18 -17.48 -2.17
CA GLN A 20 -1.19 -18.49 -2.48
C GLN A 20 -0.57 -19.87 -2.70
N ASN A 21 0.62 -19.97 -3.29
CA ASN A 21 1.29 -21.27 -3.51
C ASN A 21 1.73 -21.93 -2.19
N VAL A 22 2.11 -21.12 -1.20
CA VAL A 22 2.40 -21.62 0.17
C VAL A 22 1.11 -22.13 0.81
N TYR A 23 0.03 -21.35 0.74
CA TYR A 23 -1.27 -21.74 1.27
C TYR A 23 -1.79 -23.02 0.61
N ALA A 24 -1.76 -23.11 -0.72
CA ALA A 24 -2.23 -24.28 -1.47
C ALA A 24 -1.44 -25.53 -1.09
N GLY A 25 -0.11 -25.45 -0.97
CA GLY A 25 0.72 -26.58 -0.56
C GLY A 25 0.36 -27.12 0.83
N ILE A 26 0.15 -26.22 1.80
CA ILE A 26 -0.23 -26.59 3.18
C ILE A 26 -1.66 -27.11 3.23
N TYR A 27 -2.58 -26.47 2.49
CA TYR A 27 -3.98 -26.87 2.42
C TYR A 27 -4.14 -28.26 1.80
N SER A 28 -3.48 -28.51 0.68
CA SER A 28 -3.46 -29.81 0.01
C SER A 28 -2.81 -30.89 0.89
N PHE A 29 -1.74 -30.57 1.63
CA PHE A 29 -1.17 -31.50 2.59
C PHE A 29 -2.18 -31.93 3.66
N TYR A 30 -2.98 -31.01 4.19
CA TYR A 30 -3.93 -31.34 5.23
C TYR A 30 -5.14 -32.13 4.72
N HIS A 31 -5.72 -31.76 3.57
CA HIS A 31 -6.96 -32.35 3.09
C HIS A 31 -6.79 -33.60 2.22
N ASP A 32 -5.63 -33.81 1.61
CA ASP A 32 -5.37 -35.02 0.82
C ASP A 32 -4.70 -36.08 1.69
N ASN A 33 -5.45 -37.14 2.04
CA ASN A 33 -4.93 -38.28 2.79
C ASN A 33 -3.73 -38.96 2.12
N ASN A 34 -3.59 -38.82 0.79
CA ASN A 34 -2.47 -39.34 0.01
C ASN A 34 -1.25 -38.43 -0.05
N ALA A 35 -1.36 -37.18 0.39
CA ALA A 35 -0.23 -36.26 0.44
C ALA A 35 0.86 -36.77 1.39
N GLY A 36 2.08 -36.78 0.88
CA GLY A 36 3.31 -36.99 1.65
C GLY A 36 3.96 -35.67 2.07
N LEU A 37 5.12 -35.79 2.74
CA LEU A 37 5.88 -34.64 3.26
C LEU A 37 6.38 -33.68 2.17
N GLU A 38 6.43 -34.13 0.91
CA GLU A 38 6.87 -33.32 -0.23
C GLU A 38 6.05 -32.03 -0.41
N LEU A 39 4.75 -32.03 -0.07
CA LEU A 39 3.92 -30.81 -0.15
C LEU A 39 4.32 -29.77 0.91
N LEU A 40 4.65 -30.22 2.12
CA LEU A 40 5.19 -29.33 3.16
C LEU A 40 6.58 -28.82 2.79
N ARG A 41 7.44 -29.67 2.21
CA ARG A 41 8.75 -29.24 1.69
C ARG A 41 8.62 -28.22 0.57
N ALA A 42 7.67 -28.41 -0.36
CA ALA A 42 7.38 -27.45 -1.41
C ALA A 42 6.89 -26.11 -0.83
N ALA A 43 6.01 -26.15 0.18
CA ALA A 43 5.55 -24.95 0.89
C ALA A 43 6.70 -24.23 1.60
N LEU A 44 7.65 -24.96 2.20
CA LEU A 44 8.86 -24.42 2.81
C LEU A 44 9.77 -23.75 1.77
N ILE A 45 10.02 -24.41 0.63
CA ILE A 45 10.80 -23.83 -0.47
C ILE A 45 10.16 -22.53 -0.99
N ASN A 46 8.84 -22.51 -1.14
CA ASN A 46 8.14 -21.30 -1.56
C ASN A 46 8.24 -20.18 -0.51
N THR A 47 8.10 -20.52 0.77
CA THR A 47 8.24 -19.58 1.90
C THR A 47 9.63 -18.97 1.97
N THR A 48 10.68 -19.78 1.77
CA THR A 48 12.07 -19.32 1.78
C THR A 48 12.40 -18.44 0.58
N ARG A 49 11.91 -18.79 -0.62
CA ARG A 49 12.05 -17.94 -1.80
C ARG A 49 11.36 -16.59 -1.62
N LEU A 50 10.13 -16.56 -1.09
CA LEU A 50 9.41 -15.31 -0.81
C LEU A 50 10.18 -14.41 0.16
N ASN A 51 10.71 -14.98 1.25
CA ASN A 51 11.56 -14.23 2.18
C ASN A 51 12.82 -13.67 1.51
N ARG A 52 13.44 -14.42 0.58
CA ARG A 52 14.60 -13.96 -0.18
C ARG A 52 14.23 -12.80 -1.11
N SER A 53 13.13 -12.91 -1.84
CA SER A 53 12.64 -11.83 -2.71
C SER A 53 12.38 -10.53 -1.94
N LEU A 54 11.84 -10.60 -0.72
CA LEU A 54 11.68 -9.45 0.17
C LEU A 54 13.03 -8.89 0.65
N GLN A 55 14.01 -9.75 0.94
CA GLN A 55 15.37 -9.31 1.29
C GLN A 55 16.03 -8.57 0.12
N ASP A 56 15.88 -9.09 -1.10
CA ASP A 56 16.46 -8.50 -2.30
C ASP A 56 15.81 -7.14 -2.59
N MET A 57 14.51 -7.00 -2.36
CA MET A 57 13.82 -5.70 -2.44
C MET A 57 14.42 -4.69 -1.46
N LEU A 58 14.63 -5.07 -0.19
CA LEU A 58 15.25 -4.20 0.81
C LEU A 58 16.66 -3.78 0.39
N HIS A 59 17.46 -4.72 -0.13
CA HIS A 59 18.81 -4.39 -0.59
C HIS A 59 18.78 -3.42 -1.78
N ASN A 60 17.85 -3.60 -2.72
CA ASN A 60 17.67 -2.68 -3.84
C ASN A 60 17.24 -1.28 -3.36
N MET A 61 16.38 -1.18 -2.34
CA MET A 61 16.04 0.11 -1.73
C MET A 61 17.28 0.82 -1.17
N ASP A 62 18.14 0.10 -0.45
CA ASP A 62 19.40 0.67 0.09
C ASP A 62 20.31 1.20 -1.05
N GLN A 63 20.35 0.50 -2.18
CA GLN A 63 21.09 0.95 -3.36
C GLN A 63 20.50 2.23 -3.97
N PHE A 64 19.17 2.30 -4.12
CA PHE A 64 18.50 3.51 -4.60
C PHE A 64 18.70 4.70 -3.65
N PHE A 65 18.71 4.46 -2.33
CA PHE A 65 19.05 5.48 -1.35
C PHE A 65 20.48 6.00 -1.51
N GLY A 66 21.44 5.10 -1.71
CA GLY A 66 22.84 5.49 -1.96
C GLY A 66 22.97 6.33 -3.22
N ALA A 67 22.34 5.90 -4.32
CA ALA A 67 22.36 6.61 -5.59
C ALA A 67 21.67 7.98 -5.54
N LEU A 68 20.64 8.15 -4.69
CA LEU A 68 19.89 9.40 -4.55
C LEU A 68 20.79 10.61 -4.23
N LEU A 69 21.83 10.40 -3.41
CA LEU A 69 22.75 11.47 -2.98
C LEU A 69 23.81 11.81 -4.04
N GLU A 70 24.06 10.92 -4.99
CA GLU A 70 25.08 11.10 -6.03
C GLU A 70 24.56 11.85 -7.26
N LYS A 71 23.24 12.05 -7.39
CA LYS A 71 22.66 12.75 -8.54
C LYS A 71 22.67 14.27 -8.37
N ASP A 72 23.22 14.95 -9.37
CA ASP A 72 23.30 16.41 -9.44
C ASP A 72 22.15 17.04 -10.24
N ASN A 73 21.48 16.29 -11.11
CA ASN A 73 20.38 16.78 -11.97
C ASN A 73 19.04 16.18 -11.55
N TYR A 74 17.98 17.01 -11.56
CA TYR A 74 16.63 16.57 -11.20
C TYR A 74 16.07 15.60 -12.24
N GLU A 75 16.37 15.78 -13.53
CA GLU A 75 15.86 14.93 -14.61
C GLU A 75 16.33 13.48 -14.46
N ASP A 76 17.63 13.28 -14.20
CA ASP A 76 18.23 11.96 -13.97
C ASP A 76 17.66 11.29 -12.71
N LEU A 77 17.44 12.07 -11.65
CA LEU A 77 16.86 11.58 -10.40
C LEU A 77 15.40 11.15 -10.59
N LEU A 78 14.61 11.92 -11.34
CA LEU A 78 13.21 11.61 -11.64
C LEU A 78 13.10 10.38 -12.55
N LEU A 79 13.99 10.25 -13.53
CA LEU A 79 14.05 9.10 -14.42
C LEU A 79 14.39 7.81 -13.67
N GLU A 80 15.39 7.85 -12.77
CA GLU A 80 15.75 6.70 -11.93
C GLU A 80 14.64 6.35 -10.93
N HIS A 81 13.97 7.36 -10.37
CA HIS A 81 12.83 7.14 -9.50
C HIS A 81 11.68 6.42 -10.22
N LEU A 82 11.26 6.93 -11.38
CA LEU A 82 10.11 6.39 -12.11
C LEU A 82 10.42 5.05 -12.79
N ASN A 83 11.54 4.94 -13.51
CA ASN A 83 11.85 3.74 -14.28
C ASN A 83 12.61 2.70 -13.46
N GLY A 84 13.27 3.09 -12.37
CA GLY A 84 13.99 2.18 -11.49
C GLY A 84 13.16 1.82 -10.27
N TYR A 85 12.97 2.79 -9.37
CA TYR A 85 12.38 2.53 -8.05
C TYR A 85 10.90 2.11 -8.13
N VAL A 86 10.08 2.81 -8.93
CA VAL A 86 8.65 2.46 -9.04
C VAL A 86 8.48 1.06 -9.66
N GLU A 87 9.20 0.76 -10.73
CA GLU A 87 9.08 -0.55 -11.40
C GLU A 87 9.55 -1.71 -10.51
N THR A 88 10.68 -1.56 -9.83
CA THR A 88 11.30 -2.66 -9.08
C THR A 88 10.73 -2.83 -7.67
N ILE A 89 10.39 -1.72 -7.01
CA ILE A 89 10.00 -1.71 -5.61
C ILE A 89 8.49 -1.53 -5.46
N VAL A 90 7.93 -0.46 -6.04
CA VAL A 90 6.52 -0.09 -5.83
C VAL A 90 5.58 -1.13 -6.43
N ASN A 91 5.82 -1.56 -7.67
CA ASN A 91 4.97 -2.57 -8.33
C ASN A 91 5.02 -3.92 -7.59
N ARG A 92 6.20 -4.32 -7.11
CA ARG A 92 6.36 -5.58 -6.36
C ARG A 92 5.70 -5.48 -4.97
N LYS A 93 5.82 -4.34 -4.28
CA LYS A 93 5.06 -4.06 -3.03
C LYS A 93 3.56 -4.05 -3.27
N TYR A 94 3.10 -3.43 -4.36
CA TYR A 94 1.69 -3.40 -4.76
C TYR A 94 1.14 -4.81 -4.95
N ARG A 95 1.90 -5.70 -5.61
CA ARG A 95 1.51 -7.13 -5.75
C ARG A 95 1.28 -7.79 -4.39
N LEU A 96 2.22 -7.65 -3.46
CA LEU A 96 2.16 -8.30 -2.14
C LEU A 96 1.00 -7.85 -1.24
N LEU A 97 0.53 -6.60 -1.40
CA LEU A 97 -0.41 -5.97 -0.47
C LEU A 97 -1.78 -5.67 -1.06
N LYS A 98 -1.85 -5.34 -2.35
CA LYS A 98 -3.08 -4.82 -2.98
C LYS A 98 -3.71 -5.76 -4.00
N THR A 99 -3.01 -6.81 -4.44
CA THR A 99 -3.59 -7.79 -5.37
C THR A 99 -4.33 -8.92 -4.66
N SER A 100 -4.96 -9.82 -5.44
CA SER A 100 -5.59 -11.03 -4.91
C SER A 100 -4.62 -11.93 -4.13
N ASP A 101 -3.32 -11.85 -4.44
CA ASP A 101 -2.26 -12.55 -3.70
C ASP A 101 -1.73 -11.71 -2.52
N ASN A 102 -2.65 -11.20 -1.71
CA ASN A 102 -2.30 -10.37 -0.57
C ASN A 102 -1.80 -11.23 0.60
N PHE A 103 -0.59 -10.95 1.08
CA PHE A 103 0.03 -11.61 2.22
C PHE A 103 -0.87 -11.66 3.46
N TYR A 104 -1.56 -10.56 3.78
CA TYR A 104 -2.38 -10.44 4.99
C TYR A 104 -3.67 -11.28 4.93
N ILE A 105 -4.16 -11.61 3.73
CA ILE A 105 -5.28 -12.54 3.56
C ILE A 105 -4.83 -13.94 3.98
N TYR A 106 -3.72 -14.43 3.42
CA TYR A 106 -3.28 -15.81 3.63
C TYR A 106 -2.56 -16.05 4.96
N LYS A 107 -1.86 -15.05 5.52
CA LYS A 107 -1.04 -15.21 6.74
C LYS A 107 -1.81 -15.83 7.90
N SER A 108 -3.02 -15.35 8.17
CA SER A 108 -3.83 -15.83 9.30
C SER A 108 -4.30 -17.26 9.09
N ASP A 109 -4.68 -17.59 7.86
CA ASP A 109 -5.17 -18.92 7.52
C ASP A 109 -4.05 -19.95 7.45
N ILE A 110 -2.87 -19.57 6.93
CA ILE A 110 -1.66 -20.39 6.98
C ILE A 110 -1.29 -20.71 8.43
N LYS A 111 -1.28 -19.70 9.33
CA LYS A 111 -0.98 -19.94 10.75
C LYS A 111 -1.99 -20.86 11.43
N LYS A 112 -3.28 -20.71 11.12
CA LYS A 112 -4.32 -21.60 11.66
C LYS A 112 -4.12 -23.02 11.14
N LEU A 113 -3.93 -23.20 9.83
CA LEU A 113 -3.69 -24.50 9.21
C LEU A 113 -2.46 -25.20 9.79
N LEU A 114 -1.34 -24.51 9.93
CA LEU A 114 -0.12 -25.08 10.52
C LEU A 114 -0.33 -25.55 11.96
N ARG A 115 -1.11 -24.80 12.77
CA ARG A 115 -1.48 -25.22 14.13
C ARG A 115 -2.36 -26.45 14.11
N THR A 116 -3.40 -26.47 13.27
CA THR A 116 -4.28 -27.64 13.12
C THR A 116 -3.50 -28.88 12.68
N ILE A 117 -2.58 -28.73 11.72
CA ILE A 117 -1.68 -29.81 11.28
C ILE A 117 -0.77 -30.29 12.41
N SER A 118 -0.26 -29.38 13.24
CA SER A 118 0.61 -29.73 14.36
C SER A 118 -0.12 -30.42 15.52
N GLU A 119 -1.42 -30.15 15.69
CA GLU A 119 -2.26 -30.73 16.76
C GLU A 119 -2.91 -32.08 16.34
N ASP A 120 -2.95 -32.37 15.03
CA ASP A 120 -3.54 -33.60 14.49
C ASP A 120 -2.58 -34.80 14.59
N GLU A 121 -2.61 -35.47 15.73
CA GLU A 121 -1.82 -36.69 15.98
C GLU A 121 -2.15 -37.83 15.00
N ASP A 122 -3.39 -37.92 14.53
CA ASP A 122 -3.82 -39.02 13.66
C ASP A 122 -3.26 -38.84 12.24
N ARG A 123 -3.18 -37.59 11.77
CA ARG A 123 -2.46 -37.25 10.54
C ARG A 123 -0.99 -37.60 10.62
N LEU A 124 -0.35 -37.31 11.76
CA LEU A 124 1.06 -37.67 11.99
C LEU A 124 1.27 -39.19 11.98
N LYS A 125 0.39 -39.96 12.64
CA LYS A 125 0.43 -41.44 12.62
C LYS A 125 0.28 -41.99 11.19
N LEU A 126 -0.64 -41.45 10.39
CA LEU A 126 -0.83 -41.85 9.00
C LEU A 126 0.42 -41.56 8.15
N LEU A 127 1.06 -40.41 8.37
CA LEU A 127 2.29 -40.02 7.70
C LEU A 127 3.45 -40.96 8.07
N LYS A 128 3.61 -41.27 9.37
CA LYS A 128 4.61 -42.24 9.87
C LYS A 128 4.44 -43.59 9.22
N HIS A 129 3.24 -44.16 9.23
CA HIS A 129 2.98 -45.48 8.66
C HIS A 129 3.38 -45.56 7.17
N LYS A 130 3.16 -44.48 6.40
CA LYS A 130 3.57 -44.41 4.99
C LYS A 130 5.08 -44.33 4.82
N LEU A 131 5.73 -43.41 5.53
CA LEU A 131 7.17 -43.18 5.39
C LEU A 131 8.02 -44.31 5.99
N MET A 132 7.51 -45.04 6.99
CA MET A 132 8.13 -46.25 7.51
C MET A 132 8.08 -47.40 6.49
N ALA A 133 7.02 -47.50 5.69
CA ALA A 133 6.96 -48.46 4.58
C ALA A 133 8.02 -48.15 3.49
N GLU A 134 8.47 -46.91 3.39
CA GLU A 134 9.57 -46.45 2.52
C GLU A 134 10.96 -46.59 3.18
N GLY A 135 11.04 -47.08 4.42
CA GLY A 135 12.29 -47.37 5.12
C GLY A 135 12.86 -46.23 5.98
N LYS A 136 12.12 -45.14 6.21
CA LYS A 136 12.54 -44.07 7.14
C LYS A 136 12.27 -44.47 8.60
N LYS A 137 13.14 -43.99 9.51
CA LYS A 137 12.93 -44.16 10.96
C LYS A 137 11.83 -43.23 11.47
N GLU A 138 11.11 -43.67 12.49
CA GLU A 138 10.01 -42.91 13.08
C GLU A 138 10.45 -41.57 13.68
N GLU A 139 11.56 -41.58 14.44
CA GLU A 139 12.14 -40.38 15.05
C GLU A 139 12.52 -39.33 14.00
N ASP A 140 13.16 -39.75 12.90
CA ASP A 140 13.58 -38.85 11.81
C ASP A 140 12.36 -38.18 11.12
N ILE A 141 11.22 -38.89 11.02
CA ILE A 141 9.99 -38.38 10.41
C ILE A 141 9.35 -37.32 11.30
N GLU A 142 9.26 -37.57 12.61
CA GLU A 142 8.71 -36.60 13.56
C GLU A 142 9.54 -35.32 13.62
N GLU A 143 10.87 -35.47 13.68
CA GLU A 143 11.79 -34.33 13.69
C GLU A 143 11.66 -33.52 12.40
N GLU A 144 11.65 -34.18 11.23
CA GLU A 144 11.52 -33.51 9.94
C GLU A 144 10.18 -32.77 9.81
N PHE A 145 9.09 -33.40 10.23
CA PHE A 145 7.75 -32.82 10.21
C PHE A 145 7.65 -31.57 11.11
N ALA A 146 8.04 -31.70 12.39
CA ALA A 146 7.99 -30.61 13.35
C ALA A 146 8.89 -29.43 12.92
N LYS A 147 10.10 -29.73 12.44
CA LYS A 147 11.03 -28.73 11.93
C LYS A 147 10.48 -28.00 10.71
N THR A 148 9.89 -28.72 9.76
CA THR A 148 9.33 -28.11 8.54
C THR A 148 8.21 -27.13 8.89
N ILE A 149 7.32 -27.49 9.83
CA ILE A 149 6.24 -26.61 10.29
C ILE A 149 6.80 -25.36 10.97
N ASP A 150 7.75 -25.52 11.90
CA ASP A 150 8.38 -24.39 12.62
C ASP A 150 9.10 -23.45 11.65
N GLU A 151 9.82 -23.98 10.66
CA GLU A 151 10.52 -23.17 9.66
C GLU A 151 9.55 -22.39 8.76
N ILE A 152 8.41 -22.99 8.36
CA ILE A 152 7.37 -22.26 7.62
C ILE A 152 6.78 -21.16 8.51
N GLU A 153 6.40 -21.45 9.76
CA GLU A 153 5.80 -20.46 10.67
C GLU A 153 6.75 -19.28 10.93
N ARG A 154 8.02 -19.56 11.21
CA ARG A 154 9.07 -18.52 11.32
C ARG A 154 9.22 -17.75 10.02
N GLY A 155 9.19 -18.43 8.88
CA GLY A 155 9.21 -17.83 7.56
C GLY A 155 8.08 -16.82 7.36
N ILE A 156 6.85 -17.15 7.76
CA ILE A 156 5.71 -16.23 7.71
C ILE A 156 5.91 -15.01 8.63
N ILE A 157 6.40 -15.22 9.86
CA ILE A 157 6.66 -14.12 10.81
C ILE A 157 7.76 -13.18 10.27
N ASN A 158 8.80 -13.74 9.65
CA ASN A 158 9.89 -12.96 9.08
C ASN A 158 9.40 -12.14 7.88
N MET A 159 8.53 -12.68 7.03
CA MET A 159 7.93 -11.90 5.92
C MET A 159 7.18 -10.68 6.43
N GLU A 160 6.37 -10.82 7.48
CA GLU A 160 5.66 -9.69 8.08
C GLU A 160 6.61 -8.58 8.55
N LYS A 161 7.67 -8.95 9.29
CA LYS A 161 8.67 -7.97 9.76
C LYS A 161 9.37 -7.27 8.60
N ARG A 162 9.66 -8.02 7.52
CA ARG A 162 10.32 -7.49 6.32
C ARG A 162 9.41 -6.53 5.56
N ILE A 163 8.13 -6.88 5.40
CA ILE A 163 7.13 -6.01 4.77
C ILE A 163 7.00 -4.71 5.55
N ALA A 164 6.88 -4.78 6.88
CA ALA A 164 6.84 -3.57 7.71
C ALA A 164 8.11 -2.72 7.57
N HIS A 165 9.29 -3.35 7.47
CA HIS A 165 10.54 -2.64 7.23
C HIS A 165 10.57 -1.96 5.85
N ILE A 166 10.13 -2.67 4.81
CA ILE A 166 9.96 -2.13 3.44
C ILE A 166 9.04 -0.91 3.47
N ASP A 167 7.94 -0.93 4.23
CA ASP A 167 7.03 0.21 4.35
C ASP A 167 7.70 1.44 4.97
N THR A 168 8.50 1.22 6.01
CA THR A 168 9.25 2.29 6.67
C THR A 168 10.34 2.87 5.78
N GLU A 169 11.12 2.02 5.10
CA GLU A 169 12.18 2.46 4.20
C GLU A 169 11.61 3.14 2.96
N HIS A 170 10.49 2.63 2.43
CA HIS A 170 9.78 3.28 1.33
C HIS A 170 9.37 4.71 1.69
N SER A 171 8.73 4.90 2.84
CA SER A 171 8.30 6.22 3.29
C SER A 171 9.48 7.17 3.49
N LYS A 172 10.60 6.69 4.04
CA LYS A 172 11.83 7.47 4.18
C LYS A 172 12.40 7.85 2.81
N TYR A 173 12.39 6.92 1.86
CA TYR A 173 12.94 7.14 0.53
C TYR A 173 12.15 8.19 -0.23
N ILE A 174 10.82 8.12 -0.20
CA ILE A 174 9.95 9.11 -0.84
C ILE A 174 10.20 10.50 -0.23
N LYS A 175 10.22 10.62 1.11
CA LYS A 175 10.52 11.89 1.78
C LYS A 175 11.88 12.45 1.38
N ALA A 176 12.92 11.62 1.38
CA ALA A 176 14.26 12.03 0.96
C ALA A 176 14.30 12.45 -0.52
N THR A 177 13.59 11.72 -1.39
CA THR A 177 13.51 12.00 -2.83
C THR A 177 12.80 13.33 -3.08
N VAL A 178 11.66 13.58 -2.43
CA VAL A 178 10.93 14.85 -2.52
C VAL A 178 11.80 16.00 -2.04
N SER A 179 12.41 15.90 -0.86
CA SER A 179 13.31 16.95 -0.36
C SER A 179 14.52 17.18 -1.25
N ARG A 180 15.05 16.13 -1.90
CA ARG A 180 16.14 16.25 -2.87
C ARG A 180 15.68 16.93 -4.16
N LEU A 181 14.51 16.59 -4.67
CA LEU A 181 13.90 17.27 -5.82
C LEU A 181 13.63 18.75 -5.51
N GLU A 182 13.07 19.06 -4.34
CA GLU A 182 12.88 20.43 -3.87
C GLU A 182 14.20 21.20 -3.82
N TYR A 183 15.28 20.58 -3.32
CA TYR A 183 16.62 21.19 -3.33
C TYR A 183 17.12 21.51 -4.74
N LEU A 184 16.97 20.55 -5.67
CA LEU A 184 17.42 20.72 -7.06
C LEU A 184 16.57 21.76 -7.81
N LEU A 185 15.26 21.80 -7.58
CA LEU A 185 14.33 22.74 -8.21
C LEU A 185 14.39 24.15 -7.58
N SER A 186 14.63 24.25 -6.27
CA SER A 186 14.73 25.54 -5.57
C SER A 186 16.05 26.27 -5.80
N SER A 187 17.01 25.61 -6.45
CA SER A 187 18.28 26.19 -6.90
C SER A 187 18.10 27.24 -8.00
N ASP A 188 16.94 27.33 -8.65
CA ASP A 188 16.77 28.20 -9.80
C ASP A 188 16.24 29.61 -9.52
N ASP A 189 15.60 29.94 -8.38
CA ASP A 189 15.13 31.32 -8.15
C ASP A 189 14.93 31.77 -6.68
N SER A 190 15.13 30.91 -5.68
CA SER A 190 14.91 31.28 -4.28
C SER A 190 16.16 31.93 -3.64
N MET A 191 15.98 32.80 -2.62
CA MET A 191 17.12 33.35 -1.84
C MET A 191 17.99 32.23 -1.25
N GLN A 192 17.36 31.12 -0.84
CA GLN A 192 18.06 29.93 -0.36
C GLN A 192 18.87 29.25 -1.47
N GLY A 193 18.28 29.09 -2.66
CA GLY A 193 18.95 28.57 -3.85
C GLY A 193 20.17 29.39 -4.25
N ASN A 194 20.05 30.72 -4.27
CA ASN A 194 21.15 31.64 -4.56
C ASN A 194 22.29 31.54 -3.52
N VAL A 195 21.96 31.38 -2.22
CA VAL A 195 22.97 31.16 -1.17
C VAL A 195 23.68 29.82 -1.35
N ILE A 196 22.93 28.76 -1.68
CA ILE A 196 23.47 27.42 -1.93
C ILE A 196 24.37 27.42 -3.17
N ALA A 197 23.93 28.04 -4.28
CA ALA A 197 24.72 28.20 -5.50
C ALA A 197 26.03 28.94 -5.23
N LEU A 198 25.98 30.02 -4.44
CA LEU A 198 27.16 30.77 -4.01
C LEU A 198 28.12 29.90 -3.17
N LEU A 199 27.61 29.11 -2.22
CA LEU A 199 28.43 28.20 -1.41
C LEU A 199 29.09 27.09 -2.24
N ASN A 200 28.36 26.53 -3.20
CA ASN A 200 28.89 25.53 -4.13
C ASN A 200 30.00 26.13 -5.03
N LEU A 201 29.80 27.35 -5.55
CA LEU A 201 30.82 28.10 -6.29
C LEU A 201 32.07 28.37 -5.44
N MET A 202 31.89 28.71 -4.16
CA MET A 202 33.00 28.93 -3.21
C MET A 202 33.70 27.62 -2.81
N SER A 203 33.01 26.49 -2.82
CA SER A 203 33.58 25.16 -2.55
C SER A 203 34.46 24.68 -3.72
N GLY A 204 33.99 24.88 -4.96
CA GLY A 204 34.68 24.47 -6.18
C GLY A 204 35.86 25.37 -6.56
N ASN A 205 35.72 26.70 -6.40
CA ASN A 205 36.77 27.67 -6.69
C ASN A 205 37.45 28.14 -5.40
N ARG A 206 38.46 27.38 -4.95
CA ARG A 206 39.43 27.83 -3.92
C ARG A 206 40.41 28.89 -4.47
N GLY A 207 39.92 29.78 -5.34
CA GLY A 207 40.69 30.81 -6.04
C GLY A 207 40.29 32.20 -5.54
N ASN A 208 41.28 32.90 -4.98
CA ASN A 208 41.20 34.09 -4.12
C ASN A 208 40.40 35.34 -4.59
N GLN A 209 39.70 35.32 -5.74
CA GLN A 209 38.99 36.50 -6.26
C GLN A 209 37.50 36.55 -5.92
N LEU A 210 36.85 35.40 -5.67
CA LEU A 210 35.43 35.36 -5.29
C LEU A 210 35.21 35.74 -3.83
N TYR A 211 36.07 35.28 -2.91
CA TYR A 211 35.92 35.57 -1.48
C TYR A 211 35.89 37.07 -1.14
N PRO A 212 36.75 37.95 -1.72
CA PRO A 212 36.69 39.39 -1.43
C PRO A 212 35.42 40.06 -1.96
N GLN A 213 34.92 39.64 -3.13
CA GLN A 213 33.69 40.18 -3.71
C GLN A 213 32.47 39.78 -2.88
N VAL A 214 32.42 38.53 -2.44
CA VAL A 214 31.39 38.03 -1.53
C VAL A 214 31.48 38.75 -0.20
N ALA A 215 32.66 38.84 0.42
CA ALA A 215 32.87 39.55 1.68
C ALA A 215 32.46 41.03 1.61
N ALA A 216 32.69 41.71 0.47
CA ALA A 216 32.23 43.08 0.26
C ALA A 216 30.71 43.20 0.12
N SER A 217 30.04 42.17 -0.41
CA SER A 217 28.58 42.12 -0.52
C SER A 217 27.88 41.73 0.78
N ILE A 218 28.57 41.01 1.67
CA ILE A 218 28.07 40.64 2.99
C ILE A 218 28.30 41.80 3.96
N LEU A 219 27.26 42.61 4.16
CA LEU A 219 27.23 43.63 5.19
C LEU A 219 26.91 42.99 6.55
N VAL A 220 27.93 42.54 7.27
CA VAL A 220 27.78 42.16 8.68
C VAL A 220 27.80 43.42 9.53
N ASN A 221 26.67 43.74 10.16
CA ASN A 221 26.63 44.80 11.16
C ASN A 221 27.43 44.38 12.40
N ASP A 222 28.22 45.30 12.95
CA ASP A 222 28.95 45.05 14.18
C ASP A 222 27.98 44.82 15.35
N HIS A 223 28.36 43.98 16.30
CA HIS A 223 27.53 43.59 17.45
C HIS A 223 27.16 44.76 18.38
N THR A 224 27.82 45.91 18.20
CA THR A 224 27.56 47.18 18.89
C THR A 224 26.44 48.00 18.25
N VAL A 225 26.00 47.65 17.04
CA VAL A 225 24.93 48.34 16.31
C VAL A 225 23.58 47.82 16.77
N ILE A 226 22.87 48.63 17.56
CA ILE A 226 21.51 48.35 18.02
C ILE A 226 20.54 48.84 16.95
N THR A 227 19.82 47.92 16.30
CA THR A 227 18.70 48.24 15.41
C THR A 227 17.37 48.05 16.14
N ASN A 228 16.27 48.54 15.56
CA ASN A 228 14.93 48.29 16.11
C ASN A 228 14.60 46.78 16.23
N ASP A 229 15.28 45.94 15.45
CA ASP A 229 15.14 44.49 15.49
C ASP A 229 16.02 43.83 16.56
N SER A 230 17.02 44.53 17.10
CA SER A 230 17.87 44.06 18.21
C SER A 230 17.14 44.08 19.55
N PHE A 231 16.05 44.84 19.68
CA PHE A 231 15.23 44.81 20.88
C PHE A 231 14.48 43.49 21.01
N TYR A 232 14.35 43.03 22.25
CA TYR A 232 13.62 41.80 22.54
C TYR A 232 12.19 41.86 21.99
N LYS A 233 11.94 41.10 20.93
CA LYS A 233 10.59 40.83 20.45
C LYS A 233 10.02 39.71 21.30
N LYS A 234 8.91 39.97 21.99
CA LYS A 234 8.15 38.95 22.72
C LYS A 234 7.90 37.80 21.75
N ARG A 235 8.39 36.59 22.08
CA ARG A 235 8.14 35.39 21.27
C ARG A 235 6.65 35.34 20.94
N GLY A 236 6.33 35.35 19.66
CA GLY A 236 4.97 35.08 19.20
C GLY A 236 4.51 33.75 19.80
N LYS A 237 3.19 33.59 20.02
CA LYS A 237 2.66 32.26 20.35
C LYS A 237 3.24 31.28 19.32
N ARG A 238 3.85 30.20 19.80
CA ARG A 238 4.36 29.12 18.96
C ARG A 238 3.22 28.79 17.98
N LYS A 239 3.41 29.04 16.68
CA LYS A 239 2.45 28.54 15.69
C LYS A 239 2.36 27.04 15.96
N GLN A 240 1.18 26.56 16.33
CA GLN A 240 0.96 25.13 16.38
C GLN A 240 1.21 24.63 14.96
N PHE A 241 1.95 23.53 14.85
CA PHE A 241 2.49 23.00 13.59
C PHE A 241 1.42 22.85 12.49
N GLU A 242 0.15 22.72 12.89
CA GLU A 242 -1.04 22.66 12.03
C GLU A 242 -1.21 23.84 11.05
N ASP A 243 -0.75 25.06 11.38
CA ASP A 243 -0.96 26.24 10.50
C ASP A 243 0.08 26.38 9.37
N SER A 244 1.08 25.50 9.29
CA SER A 244 2.22 25.59 8.33
C SER A 244 2.32 24.39 7.41
N VAL A 245 1.47 23.39 7.59
CA VAL A 245 1.38 22.26 6.67
C VAL A 245 0.56 22.77 5.49
N GLU A 246 1.24 23.14 4.39
CA GLU A 246 0.62 23.07 3.08
C GLU A 246 -0.11 21.73 3.02
N VAL A 247 -1.43 21.77 2.81
CA VAL A 247 -2.30 20.60 2.78
C VAL A 247 -1.55 19.49 2.08
N GLU A 248 -1.05 18.52 2.86
CA GLU A 248 -0.50 17.29 2.30
C GLU A 248 -1.58 16.84 1.35
N ILE A 249 -1.27 16.75 0.05
CA ILE A 249 -2.15 16.10 -0.91
C ILE A 249 -2.56 14.83 -0.20
N GLU A 250 -3.86 14.72 0.13
CA GLU A 250 -4.39 13.58 0.86
C GLU A 250 -4.02 12.35 0.03
N THR A 251 -2.87 11.74 0.33
CA THR A 251 -2.61 10.36 -0.06
C THR A 251 -3.78 9.64 0.57
N GLU A 252 -4.67 9.13 -0.27
CA GLU A 252 -5.86 8.38 0.14
C GLU A 252 -5.50 7.57 1.36
N GLN A 253 -5.99 8.00 2.53
CA GLN A 253 -5.60 7.40 3.79
C GLN A 253 -5.94 5.91 3.66
N GLU A 254 -4.94 5.04 3.83
CA GLU A 254 -5.19 3.61 3.86
C GLU A 254 -6.27 3.36 4.90
N LEU A 255 -7.41 2.81 4.47
CA LEU A 255 -8.58 2.56 5.31
C LEU A 255 -8.11 1.88 6.60
N THR A 256 -8.46 2.47 7.75
CA THR A 256 -8.08 1.87 9.02
C THR A 256 -8.70 0.48 9.13
N LYS A 257 -8.12 -0.40 9.97
CA LYS A 257 -8.69 -1.73 10.22
C LYS A 257 -10.18 -1.66 10.62
N GLU A 258 -10.57 -0.59 11.32
CA GLU A 258 -11.96 -0.34 11.71
C GLU A 258 -12.83 0.08 10.51
N ASP A 259 -12.31 0.90 9.59
CA ASP A 259 -13.01 1.29 8.36
C ASP A 259 -13.18 0.10 7.41
N ILE A 260 -12.17 -0.76 7.27
CA ILE A 260 -12.26 -2.01 6.50
C ILE A 260 -13.29 -2.97 7.11
N LEU A 261 -13.35 -3.05 8.45
CA LEU A 261 -14.34 -3.86 9.16
C LEU A 261 -15.75 -3.27 9.02
N ARG A 262 -15.91 -1.93 9.09
CA ARG A 262 -17.19 -1.26 8.83
C ARG A 262 -17.66 -1.47 7.39
N ILE A 263 -16.76 -1.35 6.42
CA ILE A 263 -17.06 -1.61 5.01
C ILE A 263 -17.48 -3.08 4.80
N ASN A 264 -16.80 -4.04 5.42
CA ASN A 264 -17.15 -5.46 5.32
C ASN A 264 -18.45 -5.81 6.06
N GLN A 265 -18.69 -5.23 7.24
CA GLN A 265 -19.94 -5.39 7.98
C GLN A 265 -21.12 -4.79 7.21
N ASN A 266 -20.94 -3.59 6.64
CA ASN A 266 -21.97 -2.92 5.84
C ASN A 266 -22.26 -3.64 4.52
N LYS A 267 -21.23 -4.22 3.86
CA LYS A 267 -21.42 -5.05 2.65
C LYS A 267 -22.22 -6.34 2.88
N HIS A 268 -22.32 -6.82 4.13
CA HIS A 268 -23.04 -8.05 4.47
C HIS A 268 -24.32 -7.85 5.27
N ARG A 269 -24.67 -6.61 5.64
CA ARG A 269 -25.86 -6.32 6.46
C ARG A 269 -27.16 -6.38 5.65
N PHE A 270 -27.12 -6.05 4.36
CA PHE A 270 -28.27 -6.08 3.47
C PHE A 270 -28.06 -7.03 2.30
N ASN A 271 -29.08 -7.81 1.95
CA ASN A 271 -29.07 -8.69 0.78
C ASN A 271 -29.40 -7.90 -0.49
N ASN A 272 -28.96 -8.36 -1.66
CA ASN A 272 -29.24 -7.71 -2.95
C ASN A 272 -30.74 -7.48 -3.17
N SER A 273 -31.59 -8.42 -2.76
CA SER A 273 -33.06 -8.25 -2.85
C SER A 273 -33.61 -7.11 -1.99
N GLN A 274 -32.97 -6.78 -0.86
CA GLN A 274 -33.38 -5.66 -0.01
C GLN A 274 -32.96 -4.32 -0.62
N ILE A 275 -31.79 -4.27 -1.24
CA ILE A 275 -31.30 -3.10 -1.99
C ILE A 275 -32.21 -2.83 -3.20
N GLU A 276 -32.61 -3.89 -3.91
CA GLU A 276 -33.54 -3.78 -5.02
C GLU A 276 -34.93 -3.31 -4.57
N ALA A 277 -35.49 -3.92 -3.52
CA ALA A 277 -36.78 -3.53 -2.97
C ALA A 277 -36.80 -2.05 -2.52
N PHE A 278 -35.72 -1.58 -1.89
CA PHE A 278 -35.63 -0.19 -1.43
C PHE A 278 -35.81 0.84 -2.55
N ILE A 279 -35.20 0.60 -3.72
CA ILE A 279 -35.33 1.48 -4.88
C ILE A 279 -36.66 1.23 -5.61
N LEU A 280 -37.01 -0.04 -5.87
CA LEU A 280 -38.19 -0.39 -6.67
C LEU A 280 -39.51 -0.02 -5.98
N ASP A 281 -39.61 -0.14 -4.66
CA ASP A 281 -40.82 0.22 -3.91
C ASP A 281 -41.07 1.73 -3.87
N ARG A 282 -40.02 2.53 -4.11
CA ARG A 282 -40.07 4.00 -4.12
C ARG A 282 -40.05 4.59 -5.53
N MET A 283 -39.96 3.76 -6.56
CA MET A 283 -40.06 4.20 -7.95
C MET A 283 -41.50 4.57 -8.30
N ILE A 284 -41.69 5.75 -8.87
CA ILE A 284 -42.95 6.21 -9.45
C ILE A 284 -42.73 6.32 -10.96
N ASP A 285 -43.60 5.67 -11.75
CA ASP A 285 -43.51 5.64 -13.22
C ASP A 285 -42.13 5.19 -13.78
N GLY A 286 -41.41 4.34 -13.05
CA GLY A 286 -40.12 3.78 -13.47
C GLY A 286 -38.89 4.60 -13.08
N SER A 287 -39.08 5.71 -12.36
CA SER A 287 -37.99 6.56 -11.89
C SER A 287 -38.11 6.84 -10.38
N TYR A 288 -36.98 6.88 -9.68
CA TYR A 288 -36.89 7.27 -8.28
C TYR A 288 -35.98 8.50 -8.15
N LEU A 289 -36.57 9.62 -7.73
CA LEU A 289 -35.89 10.90 -7.54
C LEU A 289 -35.48 11.07 -6.08
N THR A 290 -34.17 11.11 -5.83
CA THR A 290 -33.64 11.32 -4.46
C THR A 290 -33.96 12.70 -3.86
N LYS A 291 -34.32 13.67 -4.71
CA LYS A 291 -34.89 14.98 -4.33
C LYS A 291 -36.23 14.89 -3.60
N GLU A 292 -37.09 13.97 -4.02
CA GLU A 292 -38.48 13.89 -3.55
C GLU A 292 -38.59 13.03 -2.28
N HIS A 293 -37.64 12.12 -2.09
CA HIS A 293 -37.59 11.22 -0.95
C HIS A 293 -36.38 11.53 -0.05
N MET A 294 -36.62 12.39 0.94
CA MET A 294 -35.61 12.76 1.93
C MET A 294 -35.26 11.57 2.84
N ILE A 295 -33.97 11.27 2.94
CA ILE A 295 -33.43 10.24 3.83
C ILE A 295 -33.55 10.69 5.28
N GLN A 296 -34.08 9.83 6.15
CA GLN A 296 -34.29 10.14 7.57
C GLN A 296 -33.42 9.29 8.50
N ASN A 297 -33.10 8.05 8.12
CA ASN A 297 -32.41 7.08 8.97
C ASN A 297 -31.04 6.65 8.41
N ASP A 298 -30.14 6.19 9.28
CA ASP A 298 -28.82 5.66 8.88
C ASP A 298 -28.96 4.48 7.91
N GLU A 299 -29.97 3.63 8.13
CA GLU A 299 -30.20 2.44 7.28
C GLU A 299 -30.60 2.80 5.86
N GLU A 300 -31.42 3.85 5.70
CA GLU A 300 -31.84 4.32 4.38
C GLU A 300 -30.68 4.98 3.63
N PHE A 301 -29.80 5.67 4.36
CA PHE A 301 -28.59 6.24 3.80
C PHE A 301 -27.64 5.14 3.31
N GLU A 302 -27.43 4.10 4.11
CA GLU A 302 -26.61 2.94 3.73
C GLU A 302 -27.19 2.20 2.52
N LEU A 303 -28.52 1.98 2.50
CA LEU A 303 -29.20 1.37 1.36
C LEU A 303 -29.07 2.20 0.08
N LEU A 304 -29.08 3.54 0.18
CA LEU A 304 -28.86 4.41 -0.97
C LEU A 304 -27.44 4.28 -1.52
N VAL A 305 -26.42 4.25 -0.65
CA VAL A 305 -25.01 4.08 -1.06
C VAL A 305 -24.81 2.71 -1.71
N LEU A 306 -25.38 1.66 -1.13
CA LEU A 306 -25.31 0.31 -1.69
C LEU A 306 -26.08 0.18 -3.00
N ALA A 307 -27.22 0.87 -3.15
CA ALA A 307 -27.96 0.92 -4.40
C ALA A 307 -27.18 1.63 -5.51
N TYR A 308 -26.46 2.71 -5.18
CA TYR A 308 -25.56 3.37 -6.11
C TYR A 308 -24.44 2.42 -6.59
N ASP A 309 -23.75 1.73 -5.67
CA ASP A 309 -22.74 0.71 -6.03
C ASP A 309 -23.35 -0.41 -6.89
N TYR A 310 -24.55 -0.87 -6.54
CA TYR A 310 -25.24 -1.92 -7.27
C TYR A 310 -25.61 -1.48 -8.69
N SER A 311 -26.00 -0.21 -8.88
CA SER A 311 -26.36 0.36 -10.19
C SER A 311 -25.22 0.36 -11.21
N LEU A 312 -23.96 0.35 -10.76
CA LEU A 312 -22.78 0.27 -11.62
C LEU A 312 -22.56 -1.14 -12.19
N ARG A 313 -23.24 -2.16 -11.65
CA ARG A 313 -23.13 -3.54 -12.11
C ARG A 313 -24.07 -3.81 -13.27
N ARG A 314 -23.62 -4.57 -14.26
CA ARG A 314 -24.43 -4.97 -15.44
C ARG A 314 -25.69 -5.78 -15.10
N THR A 315 -25.77 -6.36 -13.91
CA THR A 315 -26.90 -7.19 -13.45
C THR A 315 -27.97 -6.39 -12.73
N SER A 316 -27.80 -5.08 -12.55
CA SER A 316 -28.76 -4.25 -11.81
C SER A 316 -30.08 -4.08 -12.59
N PRO A 317 -31.22 -3.99 -11.89
CA PRO A 317 -32.51 -3.68 -12.52
C PRO A 317 -32.70 -2.19 -12.82
N PHE A 318 -31.78 -1.32 -12.38
CA PHE A 318 -31.82 0.13 -12.53
C PHE A 318 -30.43 0.73 -12.74
N HIS A 319 -30.37 1.90 -13.37
CA HIS A 319 -29.16 2.70 -13.55
C HIS A 319 -29.35 4.11 -13.00
N VAL A 320 -28.25 4.81 -12.76
CA VAL A 320 -28.25 6.14 -12.15
C VAL A 320 -27.94 7.23 -13.17
N VAL A 321 -28.75 8.28 -13.17
CA VAL A 321 -28.57 9.51 -13.94
C VAL A 321 -28.37 10.68 -12.97
N PRO A 322 -27.44 11.62 -13.24
CA PRO A 322 -27.28 12.81 -12.41
C PRO A 322 -28.52 13.70 -12.49
N GLY A 323 -29.00 14.18 -11.33
CA GLY A 323 -30.10 15.13 -11.25
C GLY A 323 -29.65 16.59 -11.41
N ASP A 324 -30.59 17.54 -11.38
CA ASP A 324 -30.29 18.97 -11.62
C ASP A 324 -29.49 19.68 -10.50
N ARG A 325 -29.35 19.09 -9.31
CA ARG A 325 -28.57 19.68 -8.20
C ARG A 325 -27.26 18.93 -8.03
N GLU A 326 -26.20 19.58 -7.52
CA GLU A 326 -24.96 18.86 -7.21
C GLU A 326 -25.08 18.03 -5.92
N MET A 327 -25.67 18.62 -4.87
CA MET A 327 -25.80 17.97 -3.55
C MET A 327 -27.18 18.26 -2.92
N ILE A 328 -27.69 17.26 -2.21
CA ILE A 328 -28.88 17.33 -1.36
C ILE A 328 -28.44 17.17 0.09
N THR A 329 -28.83 18.11 0.95
CA THR A 329 -28.62 18.02 2.40
C THR A 329 -29.95 17.71 3.09
N SER A 330 -30.03 16.56 3.76
CA SER A 330 -31.18 16.14 4.58
C SER A 330 -30.71 15.87 6.00
N GLY A 331 -30.94 16.82 6.92
CA GLY A 331 -30.49 16.71 8.31
C GLY A 331 -28.96 16.61 8.42
N ARG A 332 -28.47 15.45 8.89
CA ARG A 332 -27.03 15.15 9.05
C ARG A 332 -26.39 14.47 7.83
N TYR A 333 -27.15 14.17 6.79
CA TYR A 333 -26.66 13.47 5.61
C TYR A 333 -26.56 14.44 4.43
N THR A 334 -25.46 14.32 3.68
CA THR A 334 -25.27 15.01 2.40
C THR A 334 -24.97 13.96 1.35
N TYR A 335 -25.73 13.96 0.26
CA TYR A 335 -25.60 13.00 -0.83
C TYR A 335 -25.86 13.67 -2.18
N PRO A 336 -25.26 13.17 -3.28
CA PRO A 336 -25.46 13.73 -4.61
C PRO A 336 -26.92 13.55 -5.05
N ASP A 337 -27.43 14.50 -5.81
CA ASP A 337 -28.74 14.37 -6.44
C ASP A 337 -28.66 13.38 -7.60
N ILE A 338 -29.27 12.23 -7.39
CA ILE A 338 -29.26 11.12 -8.33
C ILE A 338 -30.69 10.65 -8.61
N ILE A 339 -30.92 10.24 -9.85
CA ILE A 339 -32.18 9.68 -10.33
C ILE A 339 -31.92 8.24 -10.70
N PHE A 340 -32.64 7.31 -10.08
CA PHE A 340 -32.58 5.90 -10.45
C PHE A 340 -33.67 5.61 -11.48
N GLU A 341 -33.29 5.14 -12.66
CA GLU A 341 -34.21 4.77 -13.74
C GLU A 341 -34.19 3.26 -13.96
N ARG A 342 -35.36 2.68 -14.19
CA ARG A 342 -35.48 1.24 -14.44
C ARG A 342 -34.88 0.87 -15.79
N ASN A 343 -34.06 -0.19 -15.80
CA ASN A 343 -33.48 -0.71 -17.04
C ASN A 343 -34.57 -1.32 -17.93
N SER A 344 -34.62 -0.91 -19.20
CA SER A 344 -35.65 -1.29 -20.19
C SER A 344 -35.53 -2.73 -20.72
N SER A 345 -34.76 -3.60 -20.07
CA SER A 345 -34.48 -4.97 -20.53
C SER A 345 -34.98 -6.04 -19.54
N LYS A 346 -36.29 -6.05 -19.26
CA LYS A 346 -37.01 -7.21 -18.70
C LYS A 346 -38.54 -7.06 -18.74
N ALA A 347 -39.06 -6.56 -19.86
CA ALA A 347 -40.49 -6.58 -20.16
C ALA A 347 -40.73 -7.44 -21.40
N GLU A 348 -40.40 -8.74 -21.33
CA GLU A 348 -40.89 -9.78 -22.25
C GLU A 348 -40.46 -11.17 -21.73
N SER A 349 -41.19 -11.68 -20.75
CA SER A 349 -41.35 -13.13 -20.51
C SER A 349 -42.51 -13.36 -19.54
N THR A 350 -43.73 -13.31 -20.08
CA THR A 350 -44.90 -14.04 -19.58
C THR A 350 -45.46 -14.86 -20.72
#